data_AF-A0A6D2CJH9-F1
#
_entry.id   AF-A0A6D2CJH9-F1
#
_cell.length_a   1.000
_cell.length_b   1.000
_cell.length_c   1.000
_cell.angle_alpha   90.00
_cell.angle_beta   90.00
_cell.angle_gamma   90.00
#
_symmetry.space_group_name_H-M   'P 1'
#
loop_
_entity.id
_entity.type
_entity.pdbx_description
1 polymer ?
#
loop_
_entity_poly.entity_id
_entity_poly.type
_entity_poly.pdbx_seq_one_letter_code
_entity_poly.pdbx_strand_id
1 'polypeptide(L)'
;MSEISTKNFPARHGAPWSKEEFQQLILAIEQGLKLSELAGRHQRTSGGILGAIKRLLPSEFCQNNNISSVSDLARYFKDTQNQEWACLINALCPSAATEKKTEKNQETGASKQAASSCAVVSGASGKTPDEKQITGFVPSTEFLDYVASESDVIMLISAAVESLSKERDRDILLMRLGTDEHPYTLAEIAAKCGVSRERVRQIQERAFRRLAGKSRYEGTPGAALKKLINAVSNSSYEIAIWVHRIAHRDFMTSSGLAAKFILCTAGIQKVKREEIVGFFSDISLLQKAKLAKLRELNRSRAAKERVESEISGWLSYTDWPKVIAPPPSAVHLSSQRIVNDSDIAGHFYSQKLARTVQYESGLELTIMTQLERSDQVSFYQEQPVAIPYSFKDKLRKYYPDLLVATVDGRCLLVEVKPTDSMALSVNRAKANAGRAWAHARGWGWLVVSDRHTLRQLEEHVIPAAKRMLIENELNTSGGITWREMMGLRTRHELTRLDLTAYIIQSGAEVDRSYRITARTVLDPGLVILN
;
A
#
# COMPACT_ATOMS: atom_id res chain seq x y z
N MET A 1 23.43 -29.07 -23.91
CA MET A 1 21.97 -28.92 -23.81
C MET A 1 21.49 -29.83 -22.69
N SER A 2 21.25 -29.26 -21.51
CA SER A 2 20.64 -29.96 -20.38
C SER A 2 19.20 -29.45 -20.27
N GLU A 3 18.24 -30.30 -20.58
CA GLU A 3 16.81 -30.02 -20.44
C GLU A 3 16.51 -29.69 -18.98
N ILE A 4 16.21 -28.42 -18.72
CA ILE A 4 15.68 -27.97 -17.44
C ILE A 4 14.25 -28.51 -17.38
N SER A 5 14.07 -29.59 -16.60
CA SER A 5 12.79 -30.16 -16.21
C SER A 5 11.83 -29.05 -15.75
N THR A 6 10.95 -28.61 -16.65
CA THR A 6 9.75 -27.84 -16.28
C THR A 6 8.96 -28.70 -15.32
N LYS A 7 8.85 -28.27 -14.05
CA LYS A 7 7.97 -28.93 -13.07
C LYS A 7 6.54 -28.83 -13.60
N ASN A 8 6.09 -29.86 -14.32
CA ASN A 8 4.71 -29.98 -14.76
C ASN A 8 3.85 -30.13 -13.51
N PHE A 9 3.19 -29.03 -13.12
CA PHE A 9 2.20 -29.06 -12.06
C PHE A 9 0.99 -29.87 -12.57
N PRO A 10 0.36 -30.67 -11.70
CA PRO A 10 -0.80 -31.45 -12.10
C PRO A 10 -1.98 -30.51 -12.42
N ALA A 11 -2.90 -30.95 -13.28
CA ALA A 11 -3.87 -30.08 -13.95
C ALA A 11 -4.75 -29.23 -13.03
N ARG A 12 -4.96 -29.66 -11.77
CA ARG A 12 -5.76 -28.94 -10.77
C ARG A 12 -4.93 -28.27 -9.68
N HIS A 13 -3.65 -28.02 -9.93
CA HIS A 13 -2.79 -27.30 -9.00
C HIS A 13 -3.31 -25.88 -8.72
N GLY A 14 -3.59 -25.58 -7.45
CA GLY A 14 -4.10 -24.28 -7.01
C GLY A 14 -5.60 -24.04 -7.26
N ALA A 15 -6.31 -24.93 -7.96
CA ALA A 15 -7.75 -24.80 -8.19
C ALA A 15 -8.55 -24.87 -6.86
N PRO A 16 -9.69 -24.16 -6.73
CA PRO A 16 -10.57 -24.31 -5.56
C PRO A 16 -11.08 -25.75 -5.45
N TRP A 17 -11.37 -26.20 -4.23
CA TRP A 17 -11.95 -27.53 -3.96
C TRP A 17 -13.48 -27.43 -4.04
N SER A 18 -14.13 -28.36 -4.73
CA SER A 18 -15.60 -28.47 -4.73
C SER A 18 -16.08 -29.37 -3.59
N LYS A 19 -17.40 -29.34 -3.31
CA LYS A 19 -18.02 -30.24 -2.31
C LYS A 19 -17.79 -31.70 -2.67
N GLU A 20 -17.99 -32.04 -3.94
CA GLU A 20 -17.83 -33.38 -4.48
C GLU A 20 -16.38 -33.83 -4.38
N GLU A 21 -15.41 -32.94 -4.62
CA GLU A 21 -13.99 -33.26 -4.44
C GLU A 21 -13.65 -33.57 -2.98
N PHE A 22 -14.18 -32.82 -2.01
CA PHE A 22 -13.95 -33.09 -0.59
C PHE A 22 -14.57 -34.43 -0.17
N GLN A 23 -15.77 -34.75 -0.65
CA GLN A 23 -16.41 -36.05 -0.40
C GLN A 23 -15.58 -37.21 -0.97
N GLN A 24 -15.10 -37.08 -2.21
CA GLN A 24 -14.24 -38.09 -2.83
C GLN A 24 -12.91 -38.25 -2.10
N LEU A 25 -12.35 -37.15 -1.57
CA LEU A 25 -11.12 -37.19 -0.78
C LEU A 25 -11.32 -37.97 0.53
N ILE A 26 -12.41 -37.71 1.26
CA ILE A 26 -12.72 -38.42 2.52
C ILE A 26 -12.89 -39.92 2.26
N LEU A 27 -13.69 -40.31 1.26
CA LEU A 27 -13.90 -41.72 0.89
C LEU A 27 -12.58 -42.41 0.52
N ALA A 28 -11.70 -41.72 -0.22
CA ALA A 28 -10.40 -42.27 -0.59
C ALA A 28 -9.45 -42.44 0.63
N ILE A 29 -9.54 -41.55 1.62
CA ILE A 29 -8.78 -41.66 2.87
C ILE A 29 -9.31 -42.82 3.73
N GLU A 30 -10.63 -43.00 3.84
CA GLU A 30 -11.24 -44.13 4.56
C GLU A 30 -10.88 -45.49 3.96
N GLN A 31 -10.70 -45.54 2.63
CA GLN A 31 -10.20 -46.70 1.90
C GLN A 31 -8.70 -46.95 2.09
N GLY A 32 -7.99 -46.06 2.78
CA GLY A 32 -6.58 -46.22 3.11
C GLY A 32 -5.62 -45.90 1.96
N LEU A 33 -6.02 -45.05 1.01
CA LEU A 33 -5.12 -44.63 -0.08
C LEU A 33 -3.95 -43.79 0.43
N LYS A 34 -2.76 -44.01 -0.13
CA LYS A 34 -1.55 -43.26 0.20
C LYS A 34 -1.56 -41.86 -0.41
N LEU A 35 -0.79 -40.96 0.18
CA LEU A 35 -0.72 -39.55 -0.24
C LEU A 35 -0.34 -39.36 -1.73
N SER A 36 0.49 -40.25 -2.29
CA SER A 36 0.83 -40.26 -3.72
C SER A 36 -0.34 -40.65 -4.61
N GLU A 37 -1.19 -41.57 -4.15
CA GLU A 37 -2.37 -42.04 -4.88
C GLU A 37 -3.49 -41.00 -4.83
N LEU A 38 -3.69 -40.36 -3.67
CA LEU A 38 -4.59 -39.22 -3.51
C LEU A 38 -4.19 -38.04 -4.42
N ALA A 39 -2.90 -37.73 -4.48
CA ALA A 39 -2.35 -36.68 -5.34
C ALA A 39 -2.64 -36.98 -6.82
N GLY A 40 -2.44 -38.22 -7.26
CA GLY A 40 -2.78 -38.67 -8.61
C GLY A 40 -4.27 -38.57 -8.91
N ARG A 41 -5.13 -39.11 -8.04
CA ARG A 41 -6.58 -39.17 -8.23
C ARG A 41 -7.25 -37.80 -8.33
N HIS A 42 -6.80 -36.84 -7.54
CA HIS A 42 -7.32 -35.47 -7.58
C HIS A 42 -6.54 -34.56 -8.55
N GLN A 43 -5.54 -35.08 -9.25
CA GLN A 43 -4.65 -34.31 -10.12
C GLN A 43 -4.09 -33.06 -9.40
N ARG A 44 -3.61 -33.25 -8.16
CA ARG A 44 -3.08 -32.20 -7.28
C ARG A 44 -1.74 -32.62 -6.69
N THR A 45 -0.95 -31.66 -6.21
CA THR A 45 0.31 -31.98 -5.52
C THR A 45 0.03 -32.58 -4.14
N SER A 46 0.95 -33.38 -3.61
CA SER A 46 0.84 -33.93 -2.24
C SER A 46 0.65 -32.84 -1.18
N GLY A 47 1.27 -31.66 -1.37
CA GLY A 47 1.03 -30.49 -0.52
C GLY A 47 -0.38 -29.92 -0.63
N GLY A 48 -0.99 -29.95 -1.83
CA GLY A 48 -2.38 -29.57 -2.05
C GLY A 48 -3.37 -30.52 -1.38
N ILE A 49 -3.08 -31.83 -1.38
CA ILE A 49 -3.86 -32.84 -0.64
C ILE A 49 -3.76 -32.60 0.86
N LEU A 50 -2.54 -32.45 1.41
CA LEU A 50 -2.34 -32.18 2.84
C LEU A 50 -3.02 -30.88 3.29
N GLY A 51 -2.99 -29.85 2.45
CA GLY A 51 -3.67 -28.59 2.72
C GLY A 51 -5.20 -28.72 2.76
N ALA A 52 -5.78 -29.61 1.94
CA ALA A 52 -7.20 -29.90 1.97
C ALA A 52 -7.60 -30.72 3.20
N ILE A 53 -6.82 -31.75 3.53
CA ILE A 53 -7.02 -32.59 4.73
C ILE A 53 -7.00 -31.72 5.99
N LYS A 54 -6.06 -30.78 6.10
CA LYS A 54 -5.98 -29.85 7.25
C LYS A 54 -7.22 -28.97 7.45
N ARG A 55 -8.02 -28.73 6.40
CA ARG A 55 -9.28 -27.97 6.52
C ARG A 55 -10.44 -28.83 7.00
N LEU A 56 -10.34 -30.15 6.80
CA LEU A 56 -11.31 -31.12 7.28
C LEU A 56 -11.03 -31.55 8.72
N LEU A 57 -9.82 -31.36 9.25
CA LEU A 57 -9.46 -31.81 10.59
C LEU A 57 -9.54 -30.67 11.61
N PRO A 58 -10.04 -30.93 12.84
CA PRO A 58 -9.91 -29.99 13.95
C PRO A 58 -8.45 -29.62 14.22
N SER A 59 -8.23 -28.40 14.72
CA SER A 59 -6.90 -27.89 15.07
C SER A 59 -6.18 -28.77 16.10
N GLU A 60 -6.93 -29.33 17.05
CA GLU A 60 -6.44 -30.24 18.10
C GLU A 60 -5.93 -31.57 17.53
N PHE A 61 -6.64 -32.14 16.54
CA PHE A 61 -6.20 -33.36 15.86
C PHE A 61 -4.91 -33.13 15.08
N CYS A 62 -4.80 -31.98 14.40
CA CYS A 62 -3.61 -31.61 13.62
C CYS A 62 -2.35 -31.41 14.47
N GLN A 63 -2.48 -31.10 15.76
CA GLN A 63 -1.37 -30.90 16.68
C GLN A 63 -0.85 -32.21 17.26
N ASN A 64 -1.74 -33.19 17.46
CA ASN A 64 -1.44 -34.42 18.18
C ASN A 64 -1.17 -35.62 17.28
N ASN A 65 -1.46 -35.54 15.97
CA ASN A 65 -1.33 -36.67 15.04
C ASN A 65 -0.51 -36.30 13.80
N ASN A 66 0.17 -37.30 13.22
CA ASN A 66 0.89 -37.12 11.96
C ASN A 66 -0.09 -37.16 10.79
N ILE A 67 -0.37 -36.00 10.19
CA ILE A 67 -1.32 -35.84 9.07
C ILE A 67 -0.81 -36.53 7.78
N SER A 68 0.44 -36.98 7.71
CA SER A 68 0.91 -37.83 6.61
C SER A 68 0.68 -39.34 6.84
N SER A 69 0.20 -39.73 8.02
CA SER A 69 -0.09 -41.12 8.39
C SER A 69 -1.48 -41.52 7.90
N VAL A 70 -1.51 -42.36 6.87
CA VAL A 70 -2.75 -42.84 6.24
C VAL A 70 -3.62 -43.61 7.24
N SER A 71 -3.00 -44.38 8.15
CA SER A 71 -3.72 -45.16 9.17
C SER A 71 -4.41 -44.30 10.22
N ASP A 72 -3.81 -43.16 10.58
CA ASP A 72 -4.38 -42.28 11.61
C ASP A 72 -5.52 -41.43 11.05
N LEU A 73 -5.37 -40.99 9.78
CA LEU A 73 -6.45 -40.34 9.06
C LEU A 73 -7.62 -41.30 8.80
N ALA A 74 -7.36 -42.50 8.29
CA ALA A 74 -8.41 -43.48 8.00
C ALA A 74 -9.20 -43.88 9.25
N ARG A 75 -8.53 -44.03 10.40
CA ARG A 75 -9.18 -44.29 11.69
C ARG A 75 -10.08 -43.13 12.10
N TYR A 76 -9.55 -41.91 12.06
CA TYR A 76 -10.28 -40.71 12.46
C TYR A 76 -11.53 -40.45 11.58
N PHE A 77 -11.40 -40.57 10.25
CA PHE A 77 -12.53 -40.36 9.35
C PHE A 77 -13.61 -41.45 9.49
N LYS A 78 -13.23 -42.71 9.75
CA LYS A 78 -14.19 -43.81 10.02
C LYS A 78 -14.96 -43.65 11.33
N ASP A 79 -14.31 -43.12 12.36
CA ASP A 79 -14.90 -42.97 13.69
C ASP A 79 -15.81 -41.73 13.81
N THR A 80 -15.73 -40.79 12.85
CA THR A 80 -16.51 -39.56 12.86
C THR A 80 -17.80 -39.73 12.03
N GLN A 81 -18.97 -39.38 12.59
CA GLN A 81 -20.26 -39.60 11.92
C GLN A 81 -20.38 -38.77 10.63
N ASN A 82 -20.79 -39.40 9.53
CA ASN A 82 -20.93 -38.79 8.19
C ASN A 82 -21.71 -37.45 8.16
N GLN A 83 -22.62 -37.22 9.12
CA GLN A 83 -23.42 -36.00 9.21
C GLN A 83 -22.59 -34.77 9.62
N GLU A 84 -21.53 -34.94 10.42
CA GLU A 84 -20.63 -33.85 10.82
C GLU A 84 -19.79 -33.35 9.64
N TRP A 85 -19.34 -34.27 8.77
CA TRP A 85 -18.60 -33.93 7.56
C TRP A 85 -19.42 -33.19 6.53
N ALA A 86 -20.70 -33.56 6.34
CA ALA A 86 -21.58 -32.85 5.43
C ALA A 86 -21.76 -31.37 5.84
N CYS A 87 -21.90 -31.09 7.14
CA CYS A 87 -21.96 -29.73 7.67
C CYS A 87 -20.65 -28.96 7.46
N LEU A 88 -19.50 -29.58 7.73
CA LEU A 88 -18.19 -28.96 7.53
C LEU A 88 -17.87 -28.68 6.06
N ILE A 89 -18.17 -29.62 5.15
CA ILE A 89 -17.99 -29.43 3.70
C ILE A 89 -18.89 -28.30 3.19
N ASN A 90 -20.13 -28.20 3.70
CA ASN A 90 -21.02 -27.10 3.37
C ASN A 90 -20.51 -25.74 3.88
N ALA A 91 -19.87 -25.69 5.05
CA ALA A 91 -19.23 -24.48 5.56
C ALA A 91 -17.97 -24.10 4.77
N LEU A 92 -17.19 -25.08 4.30
CA LEU A 92 -15.98 -24.87 3.49
C LEU A 92 -16.29 -24.47 2.04
N CYS A 93 -17.48 -24.82 1.54
CA CYS A 93 -17.93 -24.54 0.18
C CYS A 93 -19.41 -24.10 0.20
N PRO A 94 -19.75 -22.89 0.68
CA PRO A 94 -21.15 -22.45 0.70
C PRO A 94 -21.74 -22.42 -0.72
N SER A 95 -22.93 -23.00 -0.89
CA SER A 95 -23.59 -23.07 -2.20
C SER A 95 -24.10 -21.69 -2.61
N ALA A 96 -23.95 -21.32 -3.89
CA ALA A 96 -24.39 -20.05 -4.45
C ALA A 96 -25.92 -19.93 -4.64
N ALA A 97 -26.73 -20.60 -3.82
CA ALA A 97 -28.18 -20.61 -3.97
C ALA A 97 -28.89 -20.56 -2.62
N THR A 98 -29.23 -19.35 -2.17
CA THR A 98 -30.49 -19.01 -1.49
C THR A 98 -30.66 -17.49 -1.43
N GLU A 99 -31.31 -16.95 -2.45
CA GLU A 99 -32.09 -15.70 -2.32
C GLU A 99 -33.37 -15.99 -1.53
N LYS A 100 -33.72 -15.05 -0.62
CA LYS A 100 -35.04 -14.76 -0.03
C LYS A 100 -35.88 -15.90 0.55
N LYS A 101 -36.11 -15.84 1.87
CA LYS A 101 -37.44 -15.56 2.48
C LYS A 101 -37.35 -15.46 4.02
N THR A 102 -38.01 -14.41 4.53
CA THR A 102 -38.78 -14.26 5.80
C THR A 102 -38.28 -14.95 7.09
N GLU A 103 -38.32 -14.33 8.27
CA GLU A 103 -39.53 -13.78 8.89
C GLU A 103 -39.21 -12.97 10.16
N LYS A 104 -40.12 -12.04 10.47
CA LYS A 104 -40.21 -11.30 11.73
C LYS A 104 -40.36 -12.27 12.91
N ASN A 105 -39.78 -11.92 14.05
CA ASN A 105 -40.50 -12.01 15.32
C ASN A 105 -40.07 -10.90 16.28
N GLN A 106 -41.05 -10.05 16.60
CA GLN A 106 -41.09 -9.21 17.78
C GLN A 106 -41.62 -10.07 18.93
N GLU A 107 -40.97 -10.00 20.09
CA GLU A 107 -41.57 -10.18 21.42
C GLU A 107 -40.61 -9.46 22.39
N THR A 108 -40.87 -8.20 22.75
CA THR A 108 -41.56 -7.76 23.99
C THR A 108 -41.11 -8.46 25.26
N GLY A 109 -40.51 -7.72 26.20
CA GLY A 109 -40.43 -8.19 27.58
C GLY A 109 -39.41 -7.50 28.49
N ALA A 110 -39.85 -6.42 29.13
CA ALA A 110 -39.51 -6.03 30.51
C ALA A 110 -38.09 -5.51 30.84
N SER A 111 -38.05 -4.20 31.00
CA SER A 111 -37.23 -3.42 31.92
C SER A 111 -37.08 -4.08 33.31
N LYS A 112 -35.86 -4.08 33.86
CA LYS A 112 -35.62 -3.78 35.29
C LYS A 112 -34.26 -3.11 35.46
N GLN A 113 -34.31 -1.90 36.01
CA GLN A 113 -33.19 -1.15 36.57
C GLN A 113 -32.61 -1.88 37.78
N ALA A 114 -31.29 -1.80 37.94
CA ALA A 114 -30.66 -1.67 39.25
C ALA A 114 -29.25 -1.07 39.05
N ALA A 115 -29.13 0.23 39.36
CA ALA A 115 -27.86 0.82 39.73
C ALA A 115 -27.54 0.42 41.17
N SER A 116 -26.31 0.02 41.46
CA SER A 116 -25.76 0.06 42.82
C SER A 116 -24.27 0.34 42.74
N SER A 117 -23.85 1.25 43.60
CA SER A 117 -22.57 1.91 43.70
C SER A 117 -21.62 1.22 44.68
N CYS A 118 -20.38 1.69 44.63
CA CYS A 118 -19.40 1.83 45.71
C CYS A 118 -18.32 0.76 45.95
N ALA A 119 -17.09 1.30 45.94
CA ALA A 119 -16.01 1.15 46.91
C ALA A 119 -14.87 0.14 46.66
N VAL A 120 -13.73 0.74 46.28
CA VAL A 120 -12.31 0.49 46.64
C VAL A 120 -12.04 -0.61 47.68
N VAL A 121 -11.18 -1.58 47.34
CA VAL A 121 -10.14 -2.13 48.22
C VAL A 121 -8.87 -2.46 47.41
N SER A 122 -7.73 -2.17 48.01
CA SER A 122 -6.34 -2.31 47.59
C SER A 122 -5.77 -3.74 47.75
N GLY A 123 -4.78 -4.06 46.90
CA GLY A 123 -3.63 -4.90 47.25
C GLY A 123 -3.63 -6.38 46.82
N ALA A 124 -2.76 -6.76 45.88
CA ALA A 124 -1.66 -7.71 46.11
C ALA A 124 -0.86 -8.01 44.83
N SER A 125 0.46 -8.04 45.01
CA SER A 125 1.55 -8.25 44.07
C SER A 125 1.57 -9.65 43.40
N GLY A 126 2.13 -9.76 42.19
CA GLY A 126 2.48 -11.07 41.62
C GLY A 126 2.94 -11.14 40.16
N LYS A 127 4.20 -10.74 39.90
CA LYS A 127 5.15 -11.28 38.88
C LYS A 127 4.84 -11.10 37.37
N THR A 128 5.56 -10.16 36.75
CA THR A 128 5.86 -10.11 35.31
C THR A 128 7.09 -10.97 34.95
N PRO A 129 7.17 -11.63 33.78
CA PRO A 129 8.40 -12.23 33.27
C PRO A 129 9.11 -11.32 32.23
N ASP A 130 10.37 -11.01 32.55
CA ASP A 130 11.54 -10.74 31.71
C ASP A 130 11.46 -9.80 30.48
N GLU A 131 11.82 -8.54 30.71
CA GLU A 131 12.33 -7.61 29.70
C GLU A 131 13.82 -7.85 29.44
N LYS A 132 14.17 -8.44 28.28
CA LYS A 132 15.54 -8.28 27.74
C LYS A 132 15.66 -6.88 27.13
N GLN A 133 16.21 -5.96 27.92
CA GLN A 133 16.64 -4.63 27.46
C GLN A 133 17.58 -4.78 26.25
N ILE A 134 17.23 -4.11 25.15
CA ILE A 134 18.15 -3.88 24.04
C ILE A 134 19.10 -2.78 24.52
N THR A 135 20.22 -3.17 25.12
CA THR A 135 21.24 -2.24 25.60
C THR A 135 21.92 -1.55 24.41
N GLY A 136 22.01 -0.22 24.45
CA GLY A 136 22.74 0.60 23.47
C GLY A 136 21.92 1.60 22.64
N PHE A 137 20.61 1.76 22.88
CA PHE A 137 19.85 2.85 22.25
C PHE A 137 19.91 4.12 23.09
N VAL A 138 20.66 5.13 22.64
CA VAL A 138 20.57 6.49 23.18
C VAL A 138 19.40 7.18 22.46
N PRO A 139 18.32 7.57 23.15
CA PRO A 139 17.24 8.33 22.53
C PRO A 139 17.79 9.67 22.05
N SER A 140 17.60 9.99 20.77
CA SER A 140 17.80 11.36 20.31
C SER A 140 16.76 12.25 20.99
N THR A 141 17.16 13.29 21.70
CA THR A 141 16.23 14.25 22.35
C THR A 141 15.53 15.17 21.34
N GLU A 142 15.87 15.06 20.05
CA GLU A 142 15.45 15.97 18.97
C GLU A 142 13.95 15.94 18.63
N PHE A 143 13.21 14.87 18.96
CA PHE A 143 11.78 14.77 18.66
C PHE A 143 10.87 14.96 19.88
N LEU A 144 11.40 15.42 21.02
CA LEU A 144 10.61 15.52 22.25
C LEU A 144 9.39 16.44 22.05
N ASP A 145 9.62 17.57 21.37
CA ASP A 145 8.64 18.65 21.16
C ASP A 145 8.04 18.66 19.73
N TYR A 146 8.33 17.63 18.91
CA TYR A 146 7.84 17.58 17.54
C TYR A 146 6.35 17.23 17.46
N VAL A 147 5.55 18.16 16.92
CA VAL A 147 4.12 17.94 16.68
C VAL A 147 3.92 17.37 15.27
N ALA A 148 3.70 16.06 15.20
CA ALA A 148 3.47 15.35 13.94
C ALA A 148 2.05 15.61 13.38
N SER A 149 1.96 15.71 12.06
CA SER A 149 0.71 15.74 11.29
C SER A 149 0.56 14.47 10.45
N GLU A 150 -0.62 14.26 9.85
CA GLU A 150 -0.84 13.14 8.92
C GLU A 150 0.13 13.13 7.74
N SER A 151 0.59 14.30 7.31
CA SER A 151 1.56 14.42 6.22
C SER A 151 2.94 13.87 6.61
N ASP A 152 3.23 13.75 7.90
CA ASP A 152 4.55 13.36 8.38
C ASP A 152 4.72 11.82 8.50
N VAL A 153 3.68 11.04 8.19
CA VAL A 153 3.67 9.59 8.46
C VAL A 153 4.76 8.83 7.68
N ILE A 154 4.90 8.99 6.36
CA ILE A 154 5.99 8.33 5.59
C ILE A 154 7.36 8.76 6.09
N MET A 155 7.51 10.04 6.41
CA MET A 155 8.77 10.60 6.87
C MET A 155 9.17 10.00 8.21
N LEU A 156 8.25 9.94 9.18
CA LEU A 156 8.48 9.34 10.49
C LEU A 156 8.84 7.85 10.37
N ILE A 157 8.21 7.12 9.46
CA ILE A 157 8.52 5.72 9.20
C ILE A 157 9.91 5.58 8.58
N SER A 158 10.24 6.40 7.58
CA SER A 158 11.54 6.37 6.90
C SER A 158 12.68 6.68 7.87
N ALA A 159 12.52 7.74 8.68
CA ALA A 159 13.45 8.10 9.74
C ALA A 159 13.61 6.97 10.79
N ALA A 160 12.51 6.30 11.15
CA ALA A 160 12.56 5.17 12.07
C ALA A 160 13.34 3.99 11.47
N VAL A 161 13.10 3.66 10.19
CA VAL A 161 13.80 2.58 9.45
C VAL A 161 15.29 2.88 9.35
N GLU A 162 15.69 4.11 9.02
CA GLU A 162 17.09 4.53 8.95
C GLU A 162 17.81 4.42 10.28
N SER A 163 17.11 4.70 11.38
CA SER A 163 17.69 4.61 12.72
C SER A 163 18.11 3.17 13.08
N LEU A 164 17.69 2.14 12.34
CA LEU A 164 18.04 0.75 12.64
C LEU A 164 19.54 0.52 12.50
N SER A 165 20.15 0.00 13.56
CA SER A 165 21.60 -0.26 13.62
C SER A 165 22.06 -1.40 12.72
N LYS A 166 21.18 -2.36 12.39
CA LYS A 166 21.52 -3.45 11.47
C LYS A 166 21.16 -3.06 10.04
N GLU A 167 22.18 -2.82 9.23
CA GLU A 167 22.08 -2.50 7.80
C GLU A 167 21.16 -3.44 7.03
N ARG A 168 21.37 -4.76 7.16
CA ARG A 168 20.53 -5.74 6.47
C ARG A 168 19.03 -5.66 6.81
N ASP A 169 18.69 -5.24 8.03
CA ASP A 169 17.28 -5.06 8.44
C ASP A 169 16.72 -3.78 7.80
N ARG A 170 17.52 -2.70 7.79
CA ARG A 170 17.21 -1.43 7.14
C ARG A 170 16.99 -1.63 5.65
N ASP A 171 17.92 -2.25 4.93
CA ASP A 171 17.85 -2.43 3.48
C ASP A 171 16.63 -3.24 3.05
N ILE A 172 16.29 -4.30 3.79
CA ILE A 172 15.09 -5.10 3.51
C ILE A 172 13.84 -4.26 3.71
N LEU A 173 13.74 -3.47 4.79
CA LEU A 173 12.57 -2.61 5.00
C LEU A 173 12.48 -1.50 3.97
N LEU A 174 13.60 -0.89 3.58
CA LEU A 174 13.68 0.12 2.52
C LEU A 174 13.18 -0.45 1.18
N MET A 175 13.66 -1.63 0.77
CA MET A 175 13.17 -2.32 -0.43
C MET A 175 11.67 -2.65 -0.34
N ARG A 176 11.18 -3.08 0.83
CA ARG A 176 9.75 -3.40 1.05
C ARG A 176 8.85 -2.17 1.05
N LEU A 177 9.35 -1.04 1.54
CA LEU A 177 8.65 0.25 1.52
C LEU A 177 8.61 0.83 0.10
N GLY A 178 9.47 0.34 -0.80
CA GLY A 178 9.58 0.82 -2.17
C GLY A 178 10.44 2.07 -2.28
N THR A 179 11.43 2.21 -1.40
CA THR A 179 12.39 3.33 -1.43
C THR A 179 13.53 3.14 -2.43
N ASP A 180 13.39 2.39 -3.53
CA ASP A 180 14.42 2.39 -4.59
C ASP A 180 13.80 2.49 -5.98
N GLU A 181 12.78 1.67 -6.27
CA GLU A 181 12.06 1.68 -7.56
C GLU A 181 10.55 1.52 -7.40
N HIS A 182 10.15 0.33 -6.97
CA HIS A 182 8.81 -0.06 -6.60
C HIS A 182 8.95 -0.91 -5.33
N PRO A 183 7.90 -1.07 -4.53
CA PRO A 183 7.92 -2.03 -3.43
C PRO A 183 8.29 -3.44 -3.91
N TYR A 184 9.40 -3.97 -3.42
CA TYR A 184 9.79 -5.33 -3.76
C TYR A 184 8.95 -6.33 -2.96
N THR A 185 8.54 -7.41 -3.59
CA THR A 185 8.00 -8.60 -2.93
C THR A 185 9.09 -9.32 -2.14
N LEU A 186 8.70 -10.13 -1.16
CA LEU A 186 9.64 -10.98 -0.43
C LEU A 186 10.40 -11.94 -1.37
N ALA A 187 9.79 -12.34 -2.48
CA ALA A 187 10.39 -13.23 -3.48
C ALA A 187 11.46 -12.51 -4.31
N GLU A 188 11.20 -11.28 -4.74
CA GLU A 188 12.19 -10.49 -5.49
C GLU A 188 13.39 -10.11 -4.62
N ILE A 189 13.16 -9.75 -3.35
CA ILE A 189 14.26 -9.52 -2.40
C ILE A 189 15.06 -10.81 -2.16
N ALA A 190 14.37 -11.95 -2.04
CA ALA A 190 15.02 -13.25 -1.87
C ALA A 190 15.94 -13.57 -3.04
N ALA A 191 15.47 -13.37 -4.28
CA ALA A 191 16.29 -13.52 -5.47
C ALA A 191 17.48 -12.54 -5.48
N LYS A 192 17.24 -11.26 -5.19
CA LYS A 192 18.27 -10.20 -5.16
C LYS A 192 19.35 -10.45 -4.10
N CYS A 193 18.98 -10.99 -2.94
CA CYS A 193 19.89 -11.24 -1.82
C CYS A 193 20.45 -12.67 -1.78
N GLY A 194 20.09 -13.54 -2.73
CA GLY A 194 20.53 -14.94 -2.75
C GLY A 194 20.07 -15.75 -1.51
N VAL A 195 18.88 -15.48 -0.99
CA VAL A 195 18.32 -16.16 0.20
C VAL A 195 16.90 -16.64 -0.06
N SER A 196 16.35 -17.48 0.83
CA SER A 196 14.95 -17.92 0.71
C SER A 196 13.96 -16.80 1.01
N ARG A 197 12.77 -16.87 0.38
CA ARG A 197 11.62 -15.97 0.68
C ARG A 197 11.30 -15.93 2.17
N GLU A 198 11.33 -17.09 2.82
CA GLU A 198 11.05 -17.19 4.25
C GLU A 198 12.14 -16.50 5.09
N ARG A 199 13.41 -16.58 4.66
CA ARG A 199 14.49 -15.87 5.34
C ARG A 199 14.31 -14.35 5.28
N VAL A 200 13.89 -13.81 4.13
CA VAL A 200 13.56 -12.38 4.01
C VAL A 200 12.41 -12.02 4.94
N ARG A 201 11.34 -12.83 4.98
CA ARG A 201 10.20 -12.61 5.88
C ARG A 201 10.64 -12.57 7.34
N GLN A 202 11.47 -13.50 7.78
CA GLN A 202 12.01 -13.53 9.15
C GLN A 202 12.81 -12.27 9.49
N ILE A 203 13.64 -11.79 8.56
CA ILE A 203 14.41 -10.56 8.75
C ILE A 203 13.47 -9.35 8.85
N GLN A 204 12.47 -9.25 7.97
CA GLN A 204 11.44 -8.21 8.01
C GLN A 204 10.71 -8.20 9.37
N GLU A 205 10.23 -9.36 9.85
CA GLU A 205 9.53 -9.44 11.14
C GLU A 205 10.43 -9.09 12.33
N ARG A 206 11.73 -9.41 12.25
CA ARG A 206 12.72 -8.99 13.24
C ARG A 206 12.91 -7.47 13.22
N ALA A 207 13.02 -6.87 12.04
CA ALA A 207 13.20 -5.43 11.87
C ALA A 207 11.99 -4.65 12.42
N PHE A 208 10.76 -5.08 12.11
CA PHE A 208 9.54 -4.48 12.66
C PHE A 208 9.47 -4.55 14.18
N ARG A 209 9.90 -5.66 14.80
CA ARG A 209 9.99 -5.75 16.26
C ARG A 209 10.95 -4.74 16.87
N ARG A 210 12.07 -4.45 16.19
CA ARG A 210 13.02 -3.43 16.65
C ARG A 210 12.46 -2.02 16.52
N LEU A 211 11.75 -1.71 15.43
CA LEU A 211 11.05 -0.43 15.28
C LEU A 211 10.04 -0.23 16.41
N ALA A 212 9.21 -1.25 16.68
CA ALA A 212 8.25 -1.20 17.77
C ALA A 212 8.90 -1.06 19.16
N GLY A 213 10.09 -1.62 19.36
CA GLY A 213 10.85 -1.45 20.60
C GLY A 213 11.32 -0.01 20.79
N LYS A 214 11.75 0.65 19.71
CA LYS A 214 12.25 2.04 19.76
C LYS A 214 11.17 3.07 20.05
N SER A 215 9.92 2.83 19.66
CA SER A 215 8.82 3.77 19.89
C SER A 215 8.47 3.98 21.38
N ARG A 216 9.03 3.16 22.28
CA ARG A 216 8.90 3.30 23.73
C ARG A 216 9.68 4.48 24.28
N TYR A 217 10.72 4.93 23.57
CA TYR A 217 11.55 6.05 23.99
C TYR A 217 10.98 7.33 23.41
N GLU A 218 10.68 8.29 24.28
CA GLU A 218 10.34 9.67 23.89
C GLU A 218 11.48 10.27 23.06
N GLY A 219 11.15 11.22 22.18
CA GLY A 219 12.13 11.77 21.26
C GLY A 219 12.49 10.85 20.08
N THR A 220 11.71 9.79 19.82
CA THR A 220 11.90 8.97 18.60
C THR A 220 10.80 9.22 17.56
N PRO A 221 11.07 8.98 16.26
CA PRO A 221 10.03 9.06 15.23
C PRO A 221 8.83 8.13 15.52
N GLY A 222 9.10 6.95 16.12
CA GLY A 222 8.06 6.02 16.53
C GLY A 222 7.18 6.57 17.65
N ALA A 223 7.75 7.28 18.63
CA ALA A 223 6.98 7.94 19.69
C ALA A 223 6.12 9.09 19.15
N ALA A 224 6.67 9.92 18.25
CA ALA A 224 5.90 10.98 17.58
C ALA A 224 4.72 10.41 16.76
N LEU A 225 4.95 9.34 16.00
CA LEU A 225 3.89 8.64 15.25
C LEU A 225 2.84 8.04 16.18
N LYS A 226 3.26 7.49 17.33
CA LYS A 226 2.34 6.96 18.35
C LYS A 226 1.44 8.07 18.94
N LYS A 227 2.01 9.25 19.26
CA LYS A 227 1.24 10.42 19.71
C LYS A 227 0.19 10.84 18.67
N LEU A 228 0.58 10.89 17.40
CA LEU A 228 -0.33 11.20 16.29
C LEU A 228 -1.50 10.20 16.20
N ILE A 229 -1.22 8.90 16.22
CA ILE A 229 -2.28 7.87 16.14
C ILE A 229 -3.23 7.96 17.35
N ASN A 230 -2.69 8.16 18.55
CA ASN A 230 -3.50 8.29 19.76
C ASN A 230 -4.38 9.55 19.76
N ALA A 231 -3.92 10.63 19.11
CA ALA A 231 -4.70 11.85 18.94
C ALA A 231 -5.86 11.70 17.94
N VAL A 232 -5.78 10.74 17.01
CA VAL A 232 -6.88 10.43 16.09
C VAL A 232 -8.05 9.80 16.82
N SER A 233 -7.80 8.68 17.54
CA SER A 233 -8.82 7.97 18.30
C SER A 233 -8.21 6.85 19.15
N ASN A 234 -8.95 6.41 20.18
CA ASN A 234 -8.67 5.17 20.89
C ASN A 234 -9.33 3.93 20.24
N SER A 235 -10.35 4.14 19.41
CA SER A 235 -11.11 3.09 18.72
C SER A 235 -10.29 2.44 17.60
N SER A 236 -10.17 1.12 17.62
CA SER A 236 -9.49 0.36 16.55
C SER A 236 -10.12 0.59 15.18
N TYR A 237 -11.44 0.80 15.12
CA TYR A 237 -12.16 1.06 13.86
C TYR A 237 -11.84 2.45 13.28
N GLU A 238 -11.82 3.50 14.12
CA GLU A 238 -11.48 4.85 13.65
C GLU A 238 -10.00 4.96 13.24
N ILE A 239 -9.11 4.31 14.00
CA ILE A 239 -7.71 4.17 13.60
C ILE A 239 -7.61 3.41 12.27
N ALA A 240 -8.41 2.35 12.07
CA ALA A 240 -8.41 1.61 10.81
C ALA A 240 -8.80 2.48 9.62
N ILE A 241 -9.85 3.31 9.73
CA ILE A 241 -10.24 4.26 8.69
C ILE A 241 -9.07 5.22 8.38
N TRP A 242 -8.43 5.75 9.41
CA TRP A 242 -7.31 6.68 9.27
C TRP A 242 -6.10 6.03 8.60
N VAL A 243 -5.65 4.89 9.10
CA VAL A 243 -4.50 4.14 8.54
C VAL A 243 -4.80 3.70 7.11
N HIS A 244 -5.99 3.19 6.83
CA HIS A 244 -6.40 2.78 5.50
C HIS A 244 -6.36 3.95 4.52
N ARG A 245 -6.87 5.12 4.91
CA ARG A 245 -6.83 6.34 4.10
C ARG A 245 -5.39 6.77 3.79
N ILE A 246 -4.53 6.82 4.81
CA ILE A 246 -3.13 7.21 4.63
C ILE A 246 -2.37 6.19 3.77
N ALA A 247 -2.60 4.89 3.98
CA ALA A 247 -2.00 3.83 3.18
C ALA A 247 -2.31 3.98 1.69
N HIS A 248 -3.57 4.28 1.33
CA HIS A 248 -3.97 4.47 -0.06
C HIS A 248 -3.45 5.76 -0.69
N ARG A 249 -3.27 6.80 0.12
CA ARG A 249 -2.89 8.14 -0.34
C ARG A 249 -1.37 8.30 -0.48
N ASP A 250 -0.63 7.86 0.52
CA ASP A 250 0.78 8.23 0.68
C ASP A 250 1.75 7.06 0.37
N PHE A 251 1.25 5.83 0.25
CA PHE A 251 2.09 4.65 0.04
C PHE A 251 1.83 3.99 -1.32
N MET A 252 2.91 3.50 -1.94
CA MET A 252 2.85 2.67 -3.15
C MET A 252 2.75 1.18 -2.84
N THR A 253 2.74 0.81 -1.55
CA THR A 253 2.66 -0.58 -1.06
C THR A 253 1.22 -1.00 -0.81
N SER A 254 0.94 -2.30 -0.71
CA SER A 254 -0.40 -2.76 -0.31
C SER A 254 -0.81 -2.20 1.05
N SER A 255 -2.11 -1.97 1.22
CA SER A 255 -2.68 -1.37 2.44
C SER A 255 -2.29 -2.12 3.70
N GLY A 256 -2.29 -3.45 3.67
CA GLY A 256 -1.85 -4.27 4.79
C GLY A 256 -0.37 -4.08 5.13
N LEU A 257 0.50 -3.91 4.13
CA LEU A 257 1.92 -3.65 4.35
C LEU A 257 2.17 -2.22 4.86
N ALA A 258 1.53 -1.22 4.27
CA ALA A 258 1.59 0.16 4.74
C ALA A 258 1.11 0.28 6.19
N ALA A 259 -0.04 -0.34 6.52
CA ALA A 259 -0.55 -0.40 7.88
C ALA A 259 0.43 -1.07 8.83
N LYS A 260 1.10 -2.13 8.39
CA LYS A 260 2.15 -2.78 9.18
C LYS A 260 3.31 -1.83 9.47
N PHE A 261 3.79 -1.08 8.48
CA PHE A 261 4.83 -0.06 8.70
C PHE A 261 4.38 1.00 9.70
N ILE A 262 3.18 1.58 9.51
CA ILE A 262 2.62 2.62 10.38
C ILE A 262 2.50 2.11 11.83
N LEU A 263 1.79 1.00 12.01
CA LEU A 263 1.43 0.50 13.33
C LEU A 263 2.61 -0.15 14.07
N CYS A 264 3.53 -0.83 13.37
CA CYS A 264 4.73 -1.35 14.02
C CYS A 264 5.69 -0.23 14.41
N THR A 265 5.85 0.80 13.58
CA THR A 265 6.71 1.94 13.92
C THR A 265 6.18 2.72 15.12
N ALA A 266 4.85 2.86 15.24
CA ALA A 266 4.21 3.41 16.43
C ALA A 266 4.25 2.48 17.67
N GLY A 267 4.69 1.23 17.52
CA GLY A 267 4.71 0.23 18.59
C GLY A 267 3.33 -0.22 19.08
N ILE A 268 2.31 -0.12 18.23
CA ILE A 268 0.96 -0.65 18.53
C ILE A 268 1.06 -2.17 18.73
N GLN A 269 0.41 -2.72 19.75
CA GLN A 269 0.50 -4.14 20.08
C GLN A 269 -0.06 -5.04 18.98
N LYS A 270 0.49 -6.25 18.83
CA LYS A 270 0.13 -7.18 17.75
C LYS A 270 -1.38 -7.43 17.65
N VAL A 271 -2.04 -7.70 18.78
CA VAL A 271 -3.49 -7.97 18.85
C VAL A 271 -4.28 -6.78 18.28
N LYS A 272 -4.01 -5.57 18.76
CA LYS A 272 -4.67 -4.35 18.27
C LYS A 272 -4.37 -4.09 16.77
N ARG A 273 -3.17 -4.42 16.29
CA ARG A 273 -2.86 -4.29 14.84
C ARG A 273 -3.67 -5.25 13.99
N GLU A 274 -3.83 -6.49 14.44
CA GLU A 274 -4.63 -7.50 13.72
C GLU A 274 -6.10 -7.11 13.69
N GLU A 275 -6.62 -6.57 14.80
CA GLU A 275 -7.98 -5.99 14.86
C GLU A 275 -8.15 -4.81 13.88
N ILE A 276 -7.24 -3.82 13.91
CA ILE A 276 -7.27 -2.65 13.01
C ILE A 276 -7.26 -3.09 11.54
N VAL A 277 -6.35 -4.00 11.17
CA VAL A 277 -6.25 -4.49 9.79
C VAL A 277 -7.46 -5.34 9.40
N GLY A 278 -8.09 -6.03 10.37
CA GLY A 278 -9.32 -6.79 10.16
C GLY A 278 -10.47 -5.95 9.59
N PHE A 279 -10.54 -4.66 9.92
CA PHE A 279 -11.55 -3.75 9.38
C PHE A 279 -11.31 -3.31 7.92
N PHE A 280 -10.17 -3.62 7.31
CA PHE A 280 -9.82 -3.06 6.00
C PHE A 280 -10.73 -3.56 4.87
N SER A 281 -11.20 -4.81 4.95
CA SER A 281 -12.18 -5.35 4.00
C SER A 281 -13.49 -4.56 4.06
N ASP A 282 -13.96 -4.27 5.26
CA ASP A 282 -15.22 -3.57 5.51
C ASP A 282 -15.10 -2.11 5.07
N ILE A 283 -13.97 -1.47 5.38
CA ILE A 283 -13.67 -0.10 4.93
C ILE A 283 -13.63 -0.05 3.40
N SER A 284 -12.99 -1.02 2.74
CA SER A 284 -12.95 -1.12 1.28
C SER A 284 -14.35 -1.30 0.68
N LEU A 285 -15.18 -2.14 1.30
CA LEU A 285 -16.57 -2.35 0.89
C LEU A 285 -17.41 -1.07 1.06
N LEU A 286 -17.27 -0.39 2.20
CA LEU A 286 -17.93 0.88 2.48
C LEU A 286 -17.45 1.99 1.55
N GLN A 287 -16.16 2.03 1.17
CA GLN A 287 -15.66 2.96 0.17
C GLN A 287 -16.28 2.69 -1.21
N LYS A 288 -16.37 1.42 -1.63
CA LYS A 288 -17.05 1.04 -2.88
C LYS A 288 -18.54 1.41 -2.85
N ALA A 289 -19.23 1.17 -1.74
CA ALA A 289 -20.63 1.56 -1.54
C ALA A 289 -20.80 3.09 -1.49
N LYS A 290 -19.88 3.81 -0.83
CA LYS A 290 -19.84 5.27 -0.79
C LYS A 290 -19.57 5.85 -2.17
N LEU A 291 -18.71 5.23 -2.98
CA LEU A 291 -18.50 5.59 -4.39
C LEU A 291 -19.78 5.38 -5.20
N ALA A 292 -20.49 4.27 -5.01
CA ALA A 292 -21.80 4.03 -5.64
C ALA A 292 -22.85 5.07 -5.22
N LYS A 293 -22.90 5.42 -3.93
CA LYS A 293 -23.81 6.44 -3.40
C LYS A 293 -23.39 7.86 -3.78
N LEU A 294 -22.09 8.15 -3.88
CA LEU A 294 -21.58 9.40 -4.42
C LEU A 294 -21.97 9.54 -5.88
N ARG A 295 -21.89 8.48 -6.70
CA ARG A 295 -22.44 8.49 -8.08
C ARG A 295 -23.92 8.88 -8.10
N GLU A 296 -24.70 8.49 -7.11
CA GLU A 296 -26.11 8.88 -6.97
C GLU A 296 -26.32 10.32 -6.44
N LEU A 297 -25.49 10.75 -5.48
CA LEU A 297 -25.49 12.09 -4.86
C LEU A 297 -24.88 13.17 -5.79
N ASN A 298 -24.08 12.74 -6.78
CA ASN A 298 -23.48 13.54 -7.84
C ASN A 298 -24.51 14.17 -8.79
N ARG A 299 -25.81 13.92 -8.59
CA ARG A 299 -26.88 14.77 -9.14
C ARG A 299 -26.86 16.20 -8.58
N SER A 300 -26.16 16.46 -7.46
CA SER A 300 -26.02 17.81 -6.92
C SER A 300 -25.07 18.67 -7.76
N ARG A 301 -25.58 19.81 -8.25
CA ARG A 301 -24.82 20.79 -9.05
C ARG A 301 -23.48 21.19 -8.42
N ALA A 302 -23.45 21.43 -7.10
CA ALA A 302 -22.24 21.84 -6.38
C ALA A 302 -21.11 20.79 -6.40
N ALA A 303 -21.44 19.49 -6.41
CA ALA A 303 -20.43 18.44 -6.51
C ALA A 303 -19.81 18.36 -7.91
N LYS A 304 -20.58 18.70 -8.95
CA LYS A 304 -20.10 18.81 -10.33
C LYS A 304 -19.22 20.04 -10.50
N GLU A 305 -19.67 21.20 -10.04
CA GLU A 305 -18.92 22.47 -10.10
C GLU A 305 -17.53 22.36 -9.46
N ARG A 306 -17.40 21.68 -8.31
CA ARG A 306 -16.08 21.44 -7.70
C ARG A 306 -15.14 20.64 -8.58
N VAL A 307 -15.63 19.56 -9.18
CA VAL A 307 -14.82 18.73 -10.09
C VAL A 307 -14.41 19.54 -11.31
N GLU A 308 -15.32 20.31 -11.91
CA GLU A 308 -14.97 21.17 -13.04
C GLU A 308 -13.91 22.21 -12.68
N SER A 309 -14.02 22.83 -11.50
CA SER A 309 -13.00 23.77 -11.01
C SER A 309 -11.64 23.10 -10.79
N GLU A 310 -11.61 21.87 -10.28
CA GLU A 310 -10.37 21.10 -10.08
C GLU A 310 -9.71 20.79 -11.44
N ILE A 311 -10.47 20.30 -12.42
CA ILE A 311 -9.96 20.01 -13.76
C ILE A 311 -9.47 21.29 -14.46
N SER A 312 -10.20 22.40 -14.35
CA SER A 312 -9.74 23.69 -14.88
C SER A 312 -8.40 24.12 -14.27
N GLY A 313 -8.23 23.92 -12.96
CA GLY A 313 -6.95 24.16 -12.29
C GLY A 313 -5.84 23.26 -12.81
N TRP A 314 -6.10 21.98 -13.05
CA TRP A 314 -5.10 21.08 -13.63
C TRP A 314 -4.70 21.50 -15.04
N LEU A 315 -5.65 21.94 -15.87
CA LEU A 315 -5.38 22.42 -17.22
C LEU A 315 -4.56 23.71 -17.22
N SER A 316 -4.77 24.62 -16.25
CA SER A 316 -3.95 25.83 -16.12
C SER A 316 -2.54 25.54 -15.61
N TYR A 317 -2.38 24.52 -14.75
CA TYR A 317 -1.06 24.08 -14.27
C TYR A 317 -0.38 23.03 -15.17
N THR A 318 -0.99 22.66 -16.30
CA THR A 318 -0.37 21.77 -17.29
C THR A 318 0.76 22.51 -18.02
N ASP A 319 1.87 21.82 -18.24
CA ASP A 319 3.01 22.32 -19.01
C ASP A 319 2.79 22.04 -20.50
N TRP A 320 2.45 23.07 -21.27
CA TRP A 320 2.07 22.96 -22.68
C TRP A 320 3.25 23.25 -23.62
N PRO A 321 3.45 22.45 -24.67
CA PRO A 321 4.39 22.78 -25.73
C PRO A 321 3.89 23.96 -26.56
N LYS A 322 4.80 24.63 -27.28
CA LYS A 322 4.46 25.77 -28.15
C LYS A 322 3.48 25.41 -29.27
N VAL A 323 3.58 24.19 -29.79
CA VAL A 323 2.70 23.67 -30.84
C VAL A 323 1.83 22.60 -30.20
N ILE A 324 0.51 22.83 -30.16
CA ILE A 324 -0.46 21.89 -29.60
C ILE A 324 -1.04 21.04 -30.72
N ALA A 325 -1.10 19.73 -30.49
CA ALA A 325 -1.71 18.76 -31.41
C ALA A 325 -2.93 18.10 -30.77
N PRO A 326 -3.90 17.63 -31.59
CA PRO A 326 -5.08 16.95 -31.08
C PRO A 326 -4.73 15.59 -30.43
N PRO A 327 -5.64 15.05 -29.60
CA PRO A 327 -5.48 13.72 -29.05
C PRO A 327 -5.49 12.65 -30.16
N PRO A 328 -4.81 11.51 -29.95
CA PRO A 328 -4.91 10.36 -30.84
C PRO A 328 -6.32 9.76 -30.78
N SER A 329 -6.71 9.01 -31.82
CA SER A 329 -7.98 8.27 -31.81
C SER A 329 -8.03 7.28 -30.65
N ALA A 330 -9.11 7.30 -29.88
CA ALA A 330 -9.32 6.38 -28.76
C ALA A 330 -9.27 4.90 -29.17
N VAL A 331 -9.60 4.58 -30.44
CA VAL A 331 -9.56 3.20 -30.98
C VAL A 331 -8.14 2.64 -31.03
N HIS A 332 -7.12 3.50 -31.11
CA HIS A 332 -5.71 3.08 -31.17
C HIS A 332 -5.05 3.02 -29.80
N LEU A 333 -5.79 3.33 -28.73
CA LEU A 333 -5.27 3.35 -27.37
C LEU A 333 -5.59 2.04 -26.66
N SER A 334 -4.59 1.51 -25.97
CA SER A 334 -4.73 0.34 -25.12
C SER A 334 -3.70 0.40 -24.00
N SER A 335 -4.00 -0.24 -22.87
CA SER A 335 -3.04 -0.36 -21.78
C SER A 335 -1.82 -1.14 -22.25
N GLN A 336 -0.64 -0.56 -22.06
CA GLN A 336 0.63 -1.16 -22.50
C GLN A 336 1.27 -2.07 -21.45
N ARG A 337 0.58 -2.32 -20.34
CA ARG A 337 1.05 -3.21 -19.27
C ARG A 337 -0.11 -3.94 -18.60
N ILE A 338 0.12 -5.20 -18.25
CA ILE A 338 -0.78 -5.97 -17.39
C ILE A 338 -0.39 -5.68 -15.94
N VAL A 339 -1.36 -5.24 -15.14
CA VAL A 339 -1.18 -5.06 -13.70
C VAL A 339 -1.89 -6.18 -12.97
N ASN A 340 -1.21 -6.76 -12.00
CA ASN A 340 -1.81 -7.77 -11.14
C ASN A 340 -2.76 -7.11 -10.14
N ASP A 341 -3.91 -7.73 -9.89
CA ASP A 341 -4.79 -7.32 -8.80
C ASP A 341 -4.03 -7.33 -7.46
N SER A 342 -4.22 -6.27 -6.68
CA SER A 342 -3.64 -6.10 -5.34
C SER A 342 -4.66 -5.41 -4.44
N ASP A 343 -4.40 -5.36 -3.13
CA ASP A 343 -5.32 -4.72 -2.17
C ASP A 343 -5.56 -3.22 -2.43
N ILE A 344 -4.70 -2.56 -3.24
CA ILE A 344 -4.79 -1.14 -3.60
C ILE A 344 -5.14 -0.91 -5.08
N ALA A 345 -4.99 -1.94 -5.90
CA ALA A 345 -5.30 -1.92 -7.32
C ALA A 345 -6.70 -2.47 -7.54
N GLY A 346 -7.31 -2.13 -8.66
CA GLY A 346 -8.61 -2.66 -8.97
C GLY A 346 -9.17 -2.14 -10.27
N HIS A 347 -10.46 -2.33 -10.42
CA HIS A 347 -11.17 -2.10 -11.66
C HIS A 347 -12.45 -1.31 -11.40
N PHE A 348 -12.78 -0.37 -12.29
CA PHE A 348 -14.09 0.25 -12.34
C PHE A 348 -14.59 0.36 -13.78
N TYR A 349 -15.90 0.37 -13.96
CA TYR A 349 -16.50 0.58 -15.27
C TYR A 349 -16.51 2.08 -15.60
N SER A 350 -15.85 2.47 -16.68
CA SER A 350 -15.89 3.83 -17.24
C SER A 350 -17.02 3.95 -18.23
N GLN A 351 -17.87 4.97 -18.06
CA GLN A 351 -18.90 5.33 -19.01
C GLN A 351 -18.30 6.05 -20.22
N LYS A 352 -17.31 6.94 -20.00
CA LYS A 352 -16.60 7.64 -21.08
C LYS A 352 -15.92 6.69 -22.07
N LEU A 353 -15.47 5.52 -21.60
CA LEU A 353 -14.77 4.53 -22.42
C LEU A 353 -15.61 3.30 -22.75
N ALA A 354 -16.80 3.17 -22.18
CA ALA A 354 -17.68 1.99 -22.29
C ALA A 354 -16.96 0.65 -22.02
N ARG A 355 -16.01 0.66 -21.07
CA ARG A 355 -15.23 -0.53 -20.69
C ARG A 355 -14.79 -0.44 -19.23
N THR A 356 -14.35 -1.59 -18.72
CA THR A 356 -13.65 -1.64 -17.43
C THR A 356 -12.23 -1.07 -17.59
N VAL A 357 -11.84 -0.26 -16.61
CA VAL A 357 -10.55 0.43 -16.52
C VAL A 357 -9.85 -0.01 -15.24
N GLN A 358 -8.54 -0.20 -15.32
CA GLN A 358 -7.70 -0.58 -14.19
C GLN A 358 -7.04 0.64 -13.54
N TYR A 359 -6.89 0.62 -12.21
CA TYR A 359 -6.07 1.55 -11.43
C TYR A 359 -5.09 0.76 -10.54
N GLU A 360 -3.87 1.27 -10.33
CA GLU A 360 -2.85 0.63 -9.48
C GLU A 360 -2.84 1.18 -8.04
N SER A 361 -3.41 2.37 -7.80
CA SER A 361 -3.40 3.02 -6.50
C SER A 361 -4.70 3.75 -6.16
N GLY A 362 -4.94 4.00 -4.86
CA GLY A 362 -6.09 4.80 -4.41
C GLY A 362 -6.04 6.26 -4.89
N LEU A 363 -4.82 6.80 -5.06
CA LEU A 363 -4.61 8.11 -5.66
C LEU A 363 -5.02 8.12 -7.14
N GLU A 364 -4.61 7.13 -7.93
CA GLU A 364 -5.08 6.97 -9.31
C GLU A 364 -6.60 6.85 -9.38
N LEU A 365 -7.21 6.01 -8.54
CA LEU A 365 -8.67 5.89 -8.50
C LEU A 365 -9.35 7.25 -8.24
N THR A 366 -8.77 8.07 -7.36
CA THR A 366 -9.31 9.41 -7.05
C THR A 366 -9.24 10.32 -8.27
N ILE A 367 -8.08 10.39 -8.93
CA ILE A 367 -7.87 11.19 -10.14
C ILE A 367 -8.77 10.70 -11.29
N MET A 368 -8.80 9.40 -11.55
CA MET A 368 -9.64 8.81 -12.60
C MET A 368 -11.13 9.02 -12.34
N THR A 369 -11.55 9.01 -11.07
CA THR A 369 -12.93 9.34 -10.69
C THR A 369 -13.26 10.81 -10.98
N GLN A 370 -12.33 11.75 -10.81
CA GLN A 370 -12.52 13.16 -11.19
C GLN A 370 -12.62 13.29 -12.72
N LEU A 371 -11.73 12.63 -13.47
CA LEU A 371 -11.75 12.62 -14.93
C LEU A 371 -13.04 12.03 -15.50
N GLU A 372 -13.50 10.90 -14.96
CA GLU A 372 -14.77 10.25 -15.35
C GLU A 372 -15.99 11.18 -15.13
N ARG A 373 -15.89 12.13 -14.20
CA ARG A 373 -16.99 13.01 -13.81
C ARG A 373 -17.01 14.36 -14.53
N SER A 374 -15.89 14.80 -15.08
CA SER A 374 -15.80 16.12 -15.69
C SER A 374 -16.34 16.10 -17.12
N ASP A 375 -17.15 17.11 -17.45
CA ASP A 375 -17.62 17.38 -18.81
C ASP A 375 -16.51 17.95 -19.69
N GLN A 376 -15.44 18.52 -19.11
CA GLN A 376 -14.28 19.02 -19.85
C GLN A 376 -13.43 17.87 -20.43
N VAL A 377 -13.59 16.65 -19.92
CA VAL A 377 -12.86 15.46 -20.36
C VAL A 377 -13.70 14.69 -21.38
N SER A 378 -13.17 14.49 -22.58
CA SER A 378 -13.78 13.66 -23.61
C SER A 378 -13.56 12.18 -23.29
N PHE A 379 -12.30 11.77 -23.14
CA PHE A 379 -11.91 10.40 -22.77
C PHE A 379 -10.54 10.39 -22.09
N TYR A 380 -10.15 9.24 -21.54
CA TYR A 380 -8.82 9.03 -20.98
C TYR A 380 -8.33 7.60 -21.23
N GLN A 381 -7.04 7.33 -21.07
CA GLN A 381 -6.44 6.01 -21.21
C GLN A 381 -5.44 5.78 -20.09
N GLU A 382 -5.62 4.70 -19.32
CA GLU A 382 -4.63 4.21 -18.37
C GLU A 382 -3.42 3.60 -19.08
N GLN A 383 -2.22 3.89 -18.57
CA GLN A 383 -0.95 3.28 -19.02
C GLN A 383 -0.75 3.30 -20.54
N PRO A 384 -0.86 4.48 -21.18
CA PRO A 384 -1.04 4.60 -22.63
C PRO A 384 0.21 4.25 -23.44
N VAL A 385 1.41 4.33 -22.83
CA VAL A 385 2.68 4.17 -23.55
C VAL A 385 3.81 3.69 -22.65
N ALA A 386 4.79 2.98 -23.22
CA ALA A 386 6.08 2.74 -22.60
C ALA A 386 7.12 3.78 -23.06
N ILE A 387 7.65 4.57 -22.13
CA ILE A 387 8.64 5.62 -22.42
C ILE A 387 10.02 5.19 -21.90
N PRO A 388 11.07 5.20 -22.75
CA PRO A 388 12.43 4.94 -22.29
C PRO A 388 12.97 6.13 -21.48
N TYR A 389 13.71 5.85 -20.42
CA TYR A 389 14.41 6.85 -19.63
C TYR A 389 15.71 6.26 -19.06
N SER A 390 16.67 7.13 -18.79
CA SER A 390 17.93 6.77 -18.14
C SER A 390 17.92 7.27 -16.70
N PHE A 391 18.34 6.43 -15.76
CA PHE A 391 18.56 6.84 -14.37
C PHE A 391 19.69 6.03 -13.77
N LYS A 392 20.70 6.73 -13.22
CA LYS A 392 21.95 6.14 -12.71
C LYS A 392 22.58 5.16 -13.72
N ASP A 393 22.79 5.66 -14.94
CA ASP A 393 23.38 4.94 -16.09
C ASP A 393 22.66 3.66 -16.53
N LYS A 394 21.42 3.45 -16.07
CA LYS A 394 20.59 2.32 -16.48
C LYS A 394 19.45 2.81 -17.36
N LEU A 395 19.39 2.27 -18.57
CA LEU A 395 18.24 2.42 -19.44
C LEU A 395 17.07 1.60 -18.91
N ARG A 396 15.92 2.24 -18.77
CA ARG A 396 14.71 1.68 -18.18
C ARG A 396 13.52 2.09 -19.02
N LYS A 397 12.40 1.41 -18.82
CA LYS A 397 11.08 1.80 -19.34
C LYS A 397 10.19 2.17 -18.17
N TYR A 398 9.39 3.20 -18.34
CA TYR A 398 8.28 3.48 -17.43
C TYR A 398 7.00 3.74 -18.23
N TYR A 399 5.88 3.65 -17.55
CA TYR A 399 4.55 3.80 -18.11
C TYR A 399 3.89 4.97 -17.38
N PRO A 400 3.61 6.10 -18.06
CA PRO A 400 2.80 7.16 -17.49
C PRO A 400 1.43 6.63 -17.07
N ASP A 401 0.84 7.23 -16.04
CA ASP A 401 -0.39 6.69 -15.47
C ASP A 401 -1.60 6.90 -16.40
N LEU A 402 -1.72 8.08 -17.03
CA LEU A 402 -2.89 8.43 -17.84
C LEU A 402 -2.53 9.26 -19.09
N LEU A 403 -3.28 9.09 -20.16
CA LEU A 403 -3.47 10.09 -21.22
C LEU A 403 -4.89 10.63 -21.12
N VAL A 404 -5.05 11.95 -21.19
CA VAL A 404 -6.35 12.61 -21.07
C VAL A 404 -6.60 13.45 -22.31
N ALA A 405 -7.79 13.27 -22.91
CA ALA A 405 -8.29 14.06 -24.01
C ALA A 405 -9.43 14.95 -23.51
N THR A 406 -9.32 16.24 -23.77
CA THR A 406 -10.32 17.26 -23.39
C THR A 406 -11.30 17.50 -24.53
N VAL A 407 -12.49 17.99 -24.21
CA VAL A 407 -13.54 18.30 -25.20
C VAL A 407 -13.14 19.43 -26.14
N ASP A 408 -12.27 20.35 -25.71
CA ASP A 408 -11.75 21.43 -26.56
C ASP A 408 -10.59 21.00 -27.48
N GLY A 409 -10.30 19.70 -27.56
CA GLY A 409 -9.34 19.13 -28.50
C GLY A 409 -7.90 19.13 -28.00
N ARG A 410 -7.63 19.48 -26.74
CA ARG A 410 -6.29 19.34 -26.16
C ARG A 410 -6.04 17.94 -25.61
N CYS A 411 -4.79 17.51 -25.63
CA CYS A 411 -4.32 16.24 -25.07
C CYS A 411 -3.20 16.48 -24.06
N LEU A 412 -3.23 15.75 -22.95
CA LEU A 412 -2.20 15.78 -21.92
C LEU A 412 -1.82 14.36 -21.47
N LEU A 413 -0.53 14.17 -21.27
CA LEU A 413 0.04 12.99 -20.61
C LEU A 413 0.21 13.31 -19.12
N VAL A 414 -0.32 12.42 -18.27
CA VAL A 414 -0.47 12.65 -16.84
C VAL A 414 0.24 11.58 -16.04
N GLU A 415 1.01 12.00 -15.06
CA GLU A 415 1.61 11.16 -14.03
C GLU A 415 0.94 11.46 -12.69
N VAL A 416 0.46 10.42 -12.01
CA VAL A 416 -0.20 10.50 -10.71
C VAL A 416 0.79 10.10 -9.62
N LYS A 417 1.15 11.04 -8.74
CA LYS A 417 2.11 10.79 -7.65
C LYS A 417 1.78 11.58 -6.39
N PRO A 418 1.97 11.00 -5.18
CA PRO A 418 1.92 11.78 -3.95
C PRO A 418 2.91 12.95 -4.01
N THR A 419 2.56 14.11 -3.42
CA THR A 419 3.33 15.36 -3.49
C THR A 419 4.84 15.15 -3.24
N ASP A 420 5.22 14.50 -2.14
CA ASP A 420 6.63 14.26 -1.80
C ASP A 420 7.37 13.35 -2.77
N SER A 421 6.66 12.42 -3.38
CA SER A 421 7.24 11.51 -4.35
C SER A 421 7.63 12.24 -5.63
N MET A 422 7.08 13.44 -5.89
CA MET A 422 7.43 14.26 -7.04
C MET A 422 8.88 14.77 -6.96
N ALA A 423 9.39 15.03 -5.74
CA ALA A 423 10.75 15.51 -5.55
C ALA A 423 11.82 14.43 -5.76
N LEU A 424 11.48 13.14 -5.64
CA LEU A 424 12.41 12.02 -5.77
C LEU A 424 13.18 12.05 -7.10
N SER A 425 14.52 11.97 -7.03
CA SER A 425 15.39 12.14 -8.21
C SER A 425 15.02 11.19 -9.37
N VAL A 426 14.64 9.95 -9.07
CA VAL A 426 14.16 8.99 -10.09
C VAL A 426 12.81 9.39 -10.70
N ASN A 427 11.91 9.97 -9.91
CA ASN A 427 10.62 10.41 -10.43
C ASN A 427 10.75 11.71 -11.21
N ARG A 428 11.71 12.59 -10.86
CA ARG A 428 12.09 13.72 -11.72
C ARG A 428 12.66 13.26 -13.06
N ALA A 429 13.51 12.23 -13.06
CA ALA A 429 14.03 11.65 -14.32
C ALA A 429 12.90 11.09 -15.20
N LYS A 430 11.93 10.36 -14.61
CA LYS A 430 10.72 9.93 -15.32
C LYS A 430 9.90 11.11 -15.82
N ALA A 431 9.68 12.13 -14.99
CA ALA A 431 8.89 13.30 -15.34
C ALA A 431 9.51 14.09 -16.50
N ASN A 432 10.84 14.23 -16.52
CA ASN A 432 11.56 14.86 -17.63
C ASN A 432 11.40 14.08 -18.93
N ALA A 433 11.52 12.75 -18.88
CA ALA A 433 11.29 11.90 -20.05
C ALA A 433 9.84 11.99 -20.54
N GLY A 434 8.88 12.10 -19.62
CA GLY A 434 7.45 12.19 -19.94
C GLY A 434 7.07 13.51 -20.57
N ARG A 435 7.57 14.60 -19.98
CA ARG A 435 7.47 15.95 -20.53
C ARG A 435 8.00 16.00 -21.94
N ALA A 436 9.25 15.53 -22.16
CA ALA A 436 9.86 15.51 -23.49
C ALA A 436 9.05 14.69 -24.49
N TRP A 437 8.56 13.51 -24.08
CA TRP A 437 7.78 12.62 -24.94
C TRP A 437 6.42 13.22 -25.32
N ALA A 438 5.74 13.87 -24.36
CA ALA A 438 4.46 14.55 -24.57
C ALA A 438 4.62 15.79 -25.47
N HIS A 439 5.62 16.63 -25.17
CA HIS A 439 5.90 17.84 -25.94
C HIS A 439 6.28 17.54 -27.39
N ALA A 440 7.06 16.47 -27.63
CA ALA A 440 7.38 16.02 -28.99
C ALA A 440 6.16 15.63 -29.83
N ARG A 441 4.99 15.43 -29.19
CA ARG A 441 3.71 15.12 -29.84
C ARG A 441 2.71 16.27 -29.80
N GLY A 442 3.11 17.43 -29.29
CA GLY A 442 2.23 18.57 -29.10
C GLY A 442 1.21 18.38 -27.98
N TRP A 443 1.49 17.51 -27.02
CA TRP A 443 0.63 17.26 -25.86
C TRP A 443 1.17 17.94 -24.60
N GLY A 444 0.27 18.34 -23.71
CA GLY A 444 0.63 18.87 -22.40
C GLY A 444 1.19 17.79 -21.47
N TRP A 445 1.98 18.21 -20.48
CA TRP A 445 2.50 17.34 -19.42
C TRP A 445 1.98 17.79 -18.06
N LEU A 446 1.47 16.85 -17.27
CA LEU A 446 0.95 17.12 -15.93
C LEU A 446 1.44 16.05 -14.96
N VAL A 447 1.96 16.48 -13.81
CA VAL A 447 2.19 15.60 -12.66
C VAL A 447 1.28 16.08 -11.54
N VAL A 448 0.44 15.20 -11.01
CA VAL A 448 -0.67 15.56 -10.11
C VAL A 448 -0.82 14.62 -8.93
N SER A 449 -1.28 15.18 -7.81
CA SER A 449 -1.75 14.49 -6.61
C SER A 449 -3.17 14.93 -6.27
N ASP A 450 -3.72 14.45 -5.16
CA ASP A 450 -5.02 14.91 -4.64
C ASP A 450 -4.97 16.32 -4.06
N ARG A 451 -3.78 16.94 -3.95
CA ARG A 451 -3.58 18.27 -3.32
C ARG A 451 -2.83 19.28 -4.16
N HIS A 452 -1.78 18.82 -4.85
CA HIS A 452 -0.84 19.68 -5.56
C HIS A 452 -0.49 19.08 -6.91
N THR A 453 -0.16 19.96 -7.85
CA THR A 453 0.55 19.64 -9.09
C THR A 453 2.04 19.90 -8.93
N LEU A 454 2.87 19.29 -9.78
CA LEU A 454 4.31 19.59 -9.81
C LEU A 454 4.57 21.07 -10.11
N ARG A 455 3.79 21.67 -11.02
CA ARG A 455 3.95 23.09 -11.36
C ARG A 455 3.69 24.02 -10.18
N GLN A 456 2.71 23.71 -9.34
CA GLN A 456 2.50 24.45 -8.10
C GLN A 456 3.70 24.35 -7.14
N LEU A 457 4.42 23.23 -7.12
CA LEU A 457 5.66 23.09 -6.34
C LEU A 457 6.82 23.86 -6.97
N GLU A 458 6.92 23.85 -8.30
CA GLU A 458 7.91 24.65 -9.05
C GLU A 458 7.70 26.15 -8.79
N GLU A 459 6.46 26.62 -8.73
CA GLU A 459 6.07 28.02 -8.52
C GLU A 459 5.94 28.43 -7.04
N HIS A 460 6.04 27.49 -6.08
CA HIS A 460 5.85 27.76 -4.66
C HIS A 460 6.90 28.72 -4.11
N VAL A 461 6.45 29.84 -3.51
CA VAL A 461 7.37 30.83 -2.94
C VAL A 461 7.85 30.39 -1.56
N ILE A 462 9.14 30.07 -1.48
CA ILE A 462 9.81 29.74 -0.22
C ILE A 462 10.39 31.03 0.37
N PRO A 463 10.01 31.43 1.59
CA PRO A 463 10.59 32.60 2.25
C PRO A 463 12.12 32.54 2.29
N ALA A 464 12.80 33.64 1.96
CA ALA A 464 14.26 33.68 1.83
C ALA A 464 14.99 33.15 3.08
N ALA A 465 14.50 33.49 4.27
CA ALA A 465 15.05 32.99 5.54
C ALA A 465 15.00 31.45 5.63
N LYS A 466 13.89 30.83 5.22
CA LYS A 466 13.73 29.36 5.21
C LYS A 466 14.63 28.70 4.17
N ARG A 467 14.76 29.31 2.99
CA ARG A 467 15.65 28.84 1.92
C ARG A 467 17.11 28.86 2.38
N MET A 468 17.57 29.96 2.97
CA MET A 468 18.93 30.09 3.52
C MET A 468 19.22 29.06 4.62
N LEU A 469 18.23 28.74 5.47
CA LEU A 469 18.40 27.70 6.49
C LEU A 469 18.68 26.32 5.87
N ILE A 470 17.95 25.95 4.82
CA ILE A 470 18.17 24.67 4.13
C ILE A 470 19.54 24.66 3.45
N GLU A 471 19.91 25.75 2.78
CA GLU A 471 21.19 25.88 2.08
C GLU A 471 22.38 25.82 3.05
N ASN A 472 22.30 26.51 4.19
CA ASN A 472 23.34 26.49 5.21
C ASN A 472 23.54 25.09 5.80
N GLU A 473 22.45 24.37 6.08
CA GLU A 473 22.54 23.00 6.60
C GLU A 473 23.14 22.05 5.54
N LEU A 474 22.72 22.15 4.27
CA LEU A 474 23.31 21.36 3.18
C LEU A 474 24.81 21.62 3.03
N ASN A 475 25.23 22.88 3.11
CA ASN A 475 26.63 23.27 2.99
C ASN A 475 27.47 22.80 4.18
N THR A 476 26.90 22.80 5.39
CA THR A 476 27.60 22.41 6.62
C THR A 476 27.75 20.90 6.72
N SER A 477 26.68 20.15 6.44
CA SER A 477 26.58 18.72 6.71
C SER A 477 26.84 17.85 5.47
N GLY A 478 26.99 18.46 4.29
CA GLY A 478 27.16 17.78 2.99
C GLY A 478 25.91 17.04 2.50
N GLY A 479 24.81 17.17 3.23
CA GLY A 479 23.51 16.56 2.97
C GLY A 479 22.62 16.70 4.20
N ILE A 480 21.30 16.66 3.99
CA ILE A 480 20.31 16.67 5.06
C ILE A 480 19.61 15.31 5.09
N THR A 481 19.81 14.59 6.19
CA THR A 481 19.06 13.38 6.54
C THR A 481 17.67 13.72 7.04
N TRP A 482 16.77 12.74 7.12
CA TRP A 482 15.45 12.96 7.73
C TRP A 482 15.51 13.49 9.16
N ARG A 483 16.52 13.07 9.92
CA ARG A 483 16.69 13.50 11.31
C ARG A 483 16.96 15.01 11.38
N GLU A 484 17.95 15.46 10.62
CA GLU A 484 18.31 16.87 10.53
C GLU A 484 17.15 17.69 9.96
N MET A 485 16.46 17.16 8.94
CA MET A 485 15.27 17.78 8.37
C MET A 485 14.19 18.02 9.42
N MET A 486 13.91 17.02 10.25
CA MET A 486 12.93 17.13 11.32
C MET A 486 13.35 18.18 12.33
N GLY A 487 14.64 18.21 12.71
CA GLY A 487 15.19 19.25 13.57
C GLY A 487 15.03 20.66 13.00
N LEU A 488 15.17 20.84 11.68
CA LEU A 488 14.91 22.12 11.01
C LEU A 488 13.43 22.50 11.04
N ARG A 489 12.53 21.54 10.79
CA ARG A 489 11.09 21.77 10.83
C ARG A 489 10.60 22.16 12.22
N THR A 490 11.09 21.50 13.27
CA THR A 490 10.75 21.82 14.66
C THR A 490 11.19 23.23 15.04
N ARG A 491 12.41 23.63 14.65
CA ARG A 491 13.01 24.91 15.09
C ARG A 491 12.58 26.13 14.28
N HIS A 492 12.19 25.94 13.02
CA HIS A 492 12.04 27.04 12.06
C HIS A 492 10.73 27.03 11.26
N GLU A 493 9.72 26.29 11.73
CA GLU A 493 8.40 26.19 11.09
C GLU A 493 8.48 25.85 9.59
N LEU A 494 9.51 25.09 9.19
CA LEU A 494 9.70 24.68 7.81
C LEU A 494 8.60 23.67 7.45
N THR A 495 7.82 23.98 6.42
CA THR A 495 6.74 23.08 6.01
C THR A 495 7.27 21.99 5.09
N ARG A 496 6.54 20.87 5.02
CA ARG A 496 6.82 19.80 4.04
C ARG A 496 6.75 20.31 2.60
N LEU A 497 5.84 21.26 2.34
CA LEU A 497 5.69 21.89 1.03
C LEU A 497 6.91 22.75 0.67
N ASP A 498 7.37 23.59 1.60
CA ASP A 498 8.59 24.40 1.45
C ASP A 498 9.79 23.53 1.08
N LEU A 499 9.93 22.38 1.75
CA LEU A 499 11.02 21.46 1.49
C LEU A 499 10.91 20.79 0.12
N THR A 500 9.74 20.27 -0.22
CA THR A 500 9.50 19.59 -1.50
C THR A 500 9.74 20.56 -2.64
N ALA A 501 9.23 21.79 -2.52
CA ALA A 501 9.48 22.88 -3.45
C ALA A 501 10.98 23.22 -3.53
N TYR A 502 11.69 23.31 -2.40
CA TYR A 502 13.13 23.60 -2.39
C TYR A 502 13.91 22.57 -3.21
N ILE A 503 13.65 21.28 -2.98
CA ILE A 503 14.33 20.19 -3.69
C ILE A 503 14.09 20.29 -5.19
N ILE A 504 12.84 20.55 -5.59
CA ILE A 504 12.45 20.69 -7.00
C ILE A 504 13.13 21.92 -7.63
N GLN A 505 13.05 23.09 -6.99
CA GLN A 505 13.56 24.35 -7.52
C GLN A 505 15.08 24.45 -7.55
N SER A 506 15.78 23.89 -6.55
CA SER A 506 17.25 23.91 -6.47
C SER A 506 17.91 22.85 -7.34
N GLY A 507 17.16 21.85 -7.79
CA GLY A 507 17.70 20.64 -8.41
C GLY A 507 18.48 19.76 -7.43
N ALA A 508 18.36 19.97 -6.11
CA ALA A 508 18.95 19.11 -5.10
C ALA A 508 18.55 17.64 -5.34
N GLU A 509 19.46 16.73 -5.09
CA GLU A 509 19.17 15.32 -5.21
C GLU A 509 18.57 14.82 -3.91
N VAL A 510 17.39 14.25 -4.01
CA VAL A 510 16.80 13.50 -2.92
C VAL A 510 16.73 12.06 -3.38
N ASP A 511 17.43 11.20 -2.66
CA ASP A 511 17.25 9.76 -2.82
C ASP A 511 15.97 9.34 -2.11
N ARG A 512 15.72 8.05 -2.01
CA ARG A 512 14.48 7.52 -1.44
C ARG A 512 14.63 7.05 0.02
N SER A 513 15.85 7.10 0.57
CA SER A 513 16.04 7.43 2.00
C SER A 513 15.70 8.89 2.27
N TYR A 514 15.35 9.67 1.24
CA TYR A 514 15.09 11.10 1.30
C TYR A 514 16.21 11.88 1.99
N ARG A 515 17.44 11.38 1.81
CA ARG A 515 18.61 12.19 2.08
C ARG A 515 18.69 13.20 0.96
N ILE A 516 18.63 14.47 1.34
CA ILE A 516 18.80 15.59 0.43
C ILE A 516 20.28 15.86 0.35
N THR A 517 20.80 15.97 -0.86
CA THR A 517 22.17 16.35 -1.12
C THR A 517 22.15 17.51 -2.10
N ALA A 518 23.09 18.44 -1.92
CA ALA A 518 23.23 19.52 -2.88
C ALA A 518 23.47 18.92 -4.27
N ARG A 519 22.98 19.60 -5.31
CA ARG A 519 23.19 19.14 -6.69
C ARG A 519 24.70 18.98 -6.93
N THR A 520 25.14 17.75 -7.13
CA THR A 520 26.51 17.52 -7.60
C THR A 520 26.56 18.00 -9.03
N VAL A 521 27.38 19.03 -9.29
CA VAL A 521 27.65 19.51 -10.66
C VAL A 521 28.54 18.48 -11.35
N LEU A 522 27.98 17.31 -11.67
CA LEU A 522 28.62 16.25 -12.44
C LEU A 522 27.69 15.65 -13.49
N ASP A 523 26.60 16.35 -13.84
CA ASP A 523 25.78 16.00 -15.01
C ASP A 523 25.56 17.25 -15.89
N PRO A 524 26.28 17.38 -17.03
CA PRO A 524 26.26 18.58 -17.87
C PRO A 524 24.95 18.77 -18.68
N GLY A 525 23.90 17.97 -18.42
CA GLY A 525 22.71 17.90 -19.27
C GLY A 525 21.51 18.80 -18.92
N LEU A 526 21.55 19.60 -17.85
CA LEU A 526 20.40 20.43 -17.44
C LEU A 526 20.77 21.91 -17.51
N VAL A 527 20.58 22.48 -18.69
CA VAL A 527 20.44 23.92 -18.90
C VAL A 527 19.20 24.37 -18.14
N ILE A 528 19.40 25.19 -17.11
CA ILE A 528 18.34 25.96 -16.48
C ILE A 528 17.95 27.03 -17.49
N LEU A 529 16.74 26.93 -18.05
CA LEU A 529 16.15 28.05 -18.78
C LEU A 529 15.70 29.06 -17.73
N ASN A 530 16.38 30.22 -17.72
CA ASN A 530 15.93 31.43 -17.02
C ASN A 530 14.64 31.97 -17.63
#